data_AF-A0A7C5Y084-F1
#
_entry.id   AF-A0A7C5Y084-F1
#
_cell.length_a   1.000
_cell.length_b   1.000
_cell.length_c   1.000
_cell.angle_alpha   90.00
_cell.angle_beta   90.00
_cell.angle_gamma   90.00
#
_symmetry.space_group_name_H-M   'P 1'
#
loop_
_entity.id
_entity.type
_entity.pdbx_description
1 polymer ?
#
loop_
_entity_poly.entity_id
_entity_poly.type
_entity_poly.pdbx_seq_one_letter_code
_entity_poly.pdbx_strand_id
1 'polypeptide(L)'
;MSLYDVFQNLRDLVEQFEGLIEKGKTAVSTRSVDLINEFINSAEESFQQVTSILSRSRDILQEPRQSDALLKYTSVYYRMLVLVSIPYVIDILESASSILRNRNLEGNANRALVLAEKFKSFVDTLKRQ
;
A
#
# COMPACT_ATOMS: atom_id res chain seq x y z
N MET A 1 2.07 21.15 -7.17
CA MET A 1 0.89 20.30 -6.85
C MET A 1 0.13 20.99 -5.75
N SER A 2 -1.17 21.23 -5.94
CA SER A 2 -2.03 21.90 -4.97
C SER A 2 -2.48 20.94 -3.86
N LEU A 3 -3.02 21.47 -2.75
CA LEU A 3 -3.61 20.63 -1.69
C LEU A 3 -4.79 19.80 -2.21
N TYR A 4 -5.54 20.33 -3.18
CA TYR A 4 -6.64 19.62 -3.81
C TYR A 4 -6.15 18.44 -4.67
N ASP A 5 -5.05 18.62 -5.41
CA ASP A 5 -4.44 17.53 -6.17
C ASP A 5 -3.96 16.42 -5.23
N VAL A 6 -3.35 16.79 -4.09
CA VAL A 6 -2.94 15.82 -3.05
C VAL A 6 -4.15 15.08 -2.50
N PHE A 7 -5.23 15.79 -2.19
CA PHE A 7 -6.48 15.19 -1.71
C PHE A 7 -7.01 14.13 -2.69
N GLN A 8 -7.14 14.47 -3.98
CA GLN A 8 -7.64 13.53 -5.00
C GLN A 8 -6.71 12.33 -5.13
N ASN A 9 -5.40 12.56 -5.26
CA ASN A 9 -4.43 11.46 -5.39
C ASN A 9 -4.46 10.51 -4.19
N LEU A 10 -4.59 11.03 -2.96
CA LEU A 10 -4.66 10.20 -1.76
C LEU A 10 -5.99 9.44 -1.67
N ARG A 11 -7.11 10.06 -2.03
CA ARG A 11 -8.41 9.38 -2.08
C ARG A 11 -8.38 8.23 -3.08
N ASP A 12 -7.90 8.50 -4.29
CA ASP A 12 -7.82 7.49 -5.36
C ASP A 12 -6.87 6.35 -4.96
N LEU A 13 -5.77 6.65 -4.27
CA LEU A 13 -4.91 5.61 -3.69
C LEU A 13 -5.62 4.76 -2.64
N VAL A 14 -6.46 5.36 -1.79
CA VAL A 14 -7.22 4.59 -0.80
C VAL A 14 -8.16 3.60 -1.48
N GLU A 15 -8.91 4.04 -2.48
CA GLU A 15 -9.79 3.18 -3.27
C GLU A 15 -9.01 2.06 -3.98
N GLN A 16 -7.85 2.37 -4.55
CA GLN A 16 -6.97 1.36 -5.17
C GLN A 16 -6.48 0.32 -4.15
N PHE A 17 -6.10 0.76 -2.94
CA PHE A 17 -5.66 -0.16 -1.89
C PHE A 17 -6.81 -1.01 -1.36
N GLU A 18 -8.02 -0.49 -1.25
CA GLU A 18 -9.20 -1.27 -0.90
C GLU A 18 -9.41 -2.43 -1.90
N GLY A 19 -9.38 -2.14 -3.20
CA GLY A 19 -9.46 -3.17 -4.23
C GLY A 19 -8.30 -4.18 -4.20
N LEU A 20 -7.08 -3.71 -3.95
CA LEU A 20 -5.89 -4.57 -3.81
C LEU A 20 -6.02 -5.50 -2.59
N ILE A 21 -6.53 -4.99 -1.48
CA ILE A 21 -6.80 -5.74 -0.25
C ILE A 21 -7.84 -6.83 -0.51
N GLU A 22 -8.96 -6.50 -1.17
CA GLU A 22 -10.01 -7.48 -1.49
C GLU A 22 -9.48 -8.60 -2.39
N LYS A 23 -8.71 -8.25 -3.43
CA LYS A 23 -8.04 -9.20 -4.31
C LYS A 23 -7.11 -10.12 -3.52
N GLY A 24 -6.29 -9.55 -2.65
CA GLY A 24 -5.35 -10.29 -1.81
C GLY A 24 -6.02 -11.23 -0.81
N LYS A 25 -7.08 -10.77 -0.12
CA LYS A 25 -7.88 -11.61 0.81
C LYS A 25 -8.52 -12.78 0.09
N THR A 26 -9.06 -12.55 -1.11
CA THR A 26 -9.66 -13.60 -1.94
C THR A 26 -8.61 -14.63 -2.35
N ALA A 27 -7.44 -14.18 -2.81
CA ALA A 27 -6.34 -15.03 -3.20
C ALA A 27 -5.83 -15.93 -2.05
N VAL A 28 -5.62 -15.34 -0.86
CA VAL A 28 -5.12 -16.05 0.32
C VAL A 28 -6.18 -17.03 0.88
N SER A 29 -7.44 -16.63 0.94
CA SER A 29 -8.53 -17.48 1.47
C SER A 29 -8.82 -18.70 0.60
N THR A 30 -8.78 -18.53 -0.72
CA THR A 30 -8.94 -19.64 -1.69
C THR A 30 -7.67 -20.47 -1.87
N ARG A 31 -6.53 -19.95 -1.39
CA ARG A 31 -5.18 -20.52 -1.62
C ARG A 31 -4.89 -20.78 -3.10
N SER A 32 -5.50 -19.99 -3.99
CA SER A 32 -5.30 -20.08 -5.43
C SER A 32 -3.97 -19.44 -5.80
N VAL A 33 -3.06 -20.23 -6.37
CA VAL A 33 -1.72 -19.77 -6.77
C VAL A 33 -1.82 -18.67 -7.84
N ASP A 34 -2.74 -18.81 -8.79
CA ASP A 34 -2.90 -17.85 -9.88
C ASP A 34 -3.39 -16.51 -9.34
N LEU A 35 -4.42 -16.52 -8.48
CA LEU A 35 -4.91 -15.29 -7.85
C LEU A 35 -3.86 -14.65 -6.94
N ILE A 36 -3.04 -15.45 -6.27
CA ILE A 36 -1.91 -14.94 -5.47
C ILE A 36 -0.90 -14.24 -6.37
N ASN A 37 -0.53 -14.84 -7.50
CA ASN A 37 0.41 -14.23 -8.45
C ASN A 37 -0.15 -12.94 -9.07
N GLU A 38 -1.44 -12.92 -9.42
CA GLU A 38 -2.10 -11.72 -9.89
C GLU A 38 -2.14 -10.61 -8.83
N PHE A 39 -2.37 -10.97 -7.56
CA PHE A 39 -2.30 -10.03 -6.45
C PHE A 39 -0.90 -9.45 -6.29
N ILE A 40 0.15 -10.28 -6.32
CA ILE A 40 1.55 -9.84 -6.21
C ILE A 40 1.89 -8.88 -7.35
N ASN A 41 1.51 -9.19 -8.59
CA ASN A 41 1.73 -8.32 -9.74
C ASN A 41 1.08 -6.94 -9.52
N SER A 42 -0.21 -6.93 -9.12
CA SER A 42 -0.91 -5.68 -8.84
C SER A 42 -0.28 -4.89 -7.69
N ALA A 43 0.18 -5.57 -6.64
CA ALA A 43 0.86 -4.91 -5.52
C ALA A 43 2.20 -4.27 -5.93
N GLU A 44 2.96 -4.88 -6.86
CA GLU A 44 4.20 -4.30 -7.39
C GLU A 44 3.93 -3.03 -8.20
N GLU A 45 2.89 -3.05 -9.05
CA GLU A 45 2.45 -1.88 -9.81
C GLU A 45 2.03 -0.74 -8.86
N SER A 46 1.22 -1.06 -7.85
CA SER A 46 0.79 -0.09 -6.83
C SER A 46 1.96 0.48 -6.04
N PHE A 47 3.00 -0.31 -5.73
CA PHE A 47 4.17 0.16 -4.98
C PHE A 47 4.89 1.32 -5.71
N GLN A 48 5.03 1.23 -7.03
CA GLN A 48 5.69 2.29 -7.81
C GLN A 48 4.91 3.60 -7.77
N GLN A 49 3.58 3.53 -7.81
CA GLN A 49 2.72 4.72 -7.77
C GLN A 49 2.67 5.33 -6.37
N VAL A 50 2.47 4.49 -5.35
CA VAL A 50 2.28 4.93 -3.96
C VAL A 50 3.52 5.66 -3.43
N THR A 51 4.71 5.21 -3.79
CA THR A 51 5.98 5.78 -3.30
C THR A 51 6.15 7.23 -3.74
N SER A 52 5.85 7.53 -5.00
CA SER A 52 5.91 8.88 -5.55
C SER A 52 4.85 9.80 -4.94
N ILE A 53 3.60 9.32 -4.87
CA ILE A 53 2.48 10.13 -4.39
C ILE A 53 2.60 10.42 -2.90
N LEU A 54 2.85 9.43 -2.05
CA LEU A 54 2.90 9.63 -0.60
C LEU A 54 4.09 10.50 -0.18
N SER A 55 5.26 10.35 -0.82
CA SER A 55 6.42 11.20 -0.53
C SER A 55 6.12 12.67 -0.79
N ARG A 56 5.54 12.99 -1.96
CA ARG A 56 5.17 14.38 -2.30
C ARG A 56 4.02 14.91 -1.46
N SER A 57 3.04 14.06 -1.15
CA SER A 57 1.88 14.42 -0.33
C SER A 57 2.31 14.83 1.07
N ARG A 58 3.27 14.09 1.65
CA ARG A 58 3.84 14.40 2.97
C ARG A 58 4.44 15.81 3.01
N ASP A 59 5.28 16.17 2.03
CA ASP A 59 5.97 17.46 2.02
C ASP A 59 4.96 18.63 2.02
N ILE A 60 3.87 18.49 1.26
CA ILE A 60 2.78 19.49 1.20
C ILE A 60 1.96 19.53 2.50
N LEU A 61 1.77 18.38 3.16
CA LEU A 61 1.03 18.27 4.41
C LEU A 61 1.82 18.79 5.63
N GLN A 62 3.16 18.86 5.55
CA GLN A 62 4.02 19.37 6.61
C GLN A 62 4.23 20.89 6.55
N GLU A 63 3.84 21.57 5.47
CA GLU A 63 3.95 23.02 5.37
C GLU A 63 3.06 23.74 6.42
N PRO A 64 3.58 24.78 7.10
CA PRO A 64 2.79 25.58 8.04
C PRO A 64 1.63 26.26 7.30
N ARG A 65 0.42 25.76 7.49
CA ARG A 65 -0.80 26.28 6.85
C ARG A 65 -1.90 26.44 7.89
N GLN A 66 -2.75 27.44 7.67
CA GLN A 66 -3.94 27.62 8.49
C GLN A 66 -4.84 26.39 8.31
N SER A 67 -5.24 25.76 9.41
CA SER A 67 -6.00 24.51 9.35
C SER A 67 -7.39 24.76 8.76
N ASP A 68 -7.64 24.24 7.56
CA ASP A 68 -8.95 24.18 6.93
C ASP A 68 -9.49 22.74 6.87
N ALA A 69 -10.74 22.58 6.44
CA ALA A 69 -11.39 21.28 6.37
C ALA A 69 -10.70 20.33 5.37
N LEU A 70 -10.22 20.86 4.23
CA LEU A 70 -9.57 20.06 3.20
C LEU A 70 -8.27 19.45 3.74
N LEU A 71 -7.44 20.24 4.41
CA LEU A 71 -6.19 19.76 5.02
C LEU A 71 -6.46 18.61 6.01
N LYS A 72 -7.53 18.70 6.81
CA LYS A 72 -7.92 17.63 7.75
C LYS A 72 -8.29 16.35 7.01
N TYR A 73 -9.15 16.42 5.98
CA TYR A 73 -9.53 15.25 5.20
C TYR A 73 -8.33 14.63 4.48
N THR A 74 -7.49 15.45 3.85
CA THR A 74 -6.25 15.00 3.20
C THR A 74 -5.32 14.28 4.19
N SER A 75 -5.18 14.80 5.41
CA SER A 75 -4.39 14.16 6.46
C SER A 75 -4.97 12.79 6.90
N VAL A 76 -6.30 12.66 6.95
CA VAL A 76 -6.96 11.39 7.27
C VAL A 76 -6.66 10.34 6.20
N TYR A 77 -6.82 10.66 4.92
CA TYR A 77 -6.50 9.71 3.83
C TYR A 77 -5.02 9.31 3.84
N TYR A 78 -4.12 10.28 4.03
CA TYR A 78 -2.69 9.97 4.17
C TYR A 78 -2.42 9.00 5.31
N ARG A 79 -3.00 9.24 6.50
CA ARG A 79 -2.84 8.37 7.66
C ARG A 79 -3.47 6.99 7.44
N MET A 80 -4.63 6.91 6.79
CA MET A 80 -5.28 5.64 6.46
C MET A 80 -4.36 4.77 5.60
N LEU A 81 -3.73 5.33 4.57
CA LEU A 81 -2.76 4.60 3.74
C LEU A 81 -1.55 4.13 4.55
N VAL A 82 -0.90 5.04 5.29
CA VAL A 82 0.38 4.77 5.97
C VAL A 82 0.22 3.88 7.22
N LEU A 83 -0.90 3.99 7.92
CA LEU A 83 -1.12 3.31 9.21
C LEU A 83 -2.02 2.08 9.09
N VAL A 84 -2.82 1.95 8.03
CA VAL A 84 -3.81 0.88 7.92
C VAL A 84 -3.67 0.14 6.60
N SER A 85 -3.89 0.79 5.45
CA SER A 85 -4.04 0.09 4.17
C SER A 85 -2.74 -0.58 3.71
N ILE A 86 -1.60 0.13 3.72
CA ILE A 86 -0.31 -0.46 3.35
C ILE A 86 0.11 -1.55 4.34
N PRO A 87 0.06 -1.34 5.68
CA PRO A 87 0.31 -2.41 6.64
C PRO A 87 -0.52 -3.66 6.39
N TYR A 88 -1.80 -3.52 6.05
CA TYR A 88 -2.63 -4.69 5.80
C TYR A 88 -2.26 -5.43 4.50
N VAL A 89 -1.83 -4.72 3.46
CA VAL A 89 -1.28 -5.34 2.24
C VAL A 89 0.01 -6.13 2.55
N ILE A 90 0.86 -5.63 3.45
CA ILE A 90 2.06 -6.35 3.93
C ILE A 90 1.66 -7.69 4.55
N ASP A 91 0.71 -7.71 5.48
CA ASP A 91 0.24 -8.93 6.14
C ASP A 91 -0.28 -9.97 5.13
N ILE A 92 -0.98 -9.51 4.09
CA ILE A 92 -1.50 -10.36 3.02
C ILE A 92 -0.35 -10.91 2.16
N LEU A 93 0.66 -10.10 1.83
CA LEU A 93 1.85 -10.55 1.08
C LEU A 93 2.65 -11.61 1.85
N GLU A 94 2.80 -11.45 3.17
CA GLU A 94 3.44 -12.45 4.04
C GLU A 94 2.65 -13.76 4.07
N SER A 95 1.32 -13.66 4.17
CA SER A 95 0.42 -14.82 4.11
C SER A 95 0.50 -15.53 2.75
N ALA A 96 0.51 -14.78 1.65
CA ALA A 96 0.69 -15.30 0.31
C ALA A 96 2.05 -16.01 0.14
N SER A 97 3.13 -15.42 0.66
CA SER A 97 4.47 -16.03 0.67
C SER A 97 4.45 -17.39 1.36
N SER A 98 3.84 -17.47 2.55
CA SER A 98 3.70 -18.74 3.28
C SER A 98 2.95 -19.81 2.48
N ILE A 99 1.83 -19.45 1.84
CA ILE A 99 1.06 -20.36 0.99
C ILE A 99 1.91 -20.87 -0.18
N LEU A 100 2.64 -19.98 -0.85
CA LEU A 100 3.48 -20.33 -1.99
C LEU A 100 4.64 -21.27 -1.59
N ARG A 101 5.30 -21.03 -0.44
CA ARG A 101 6.32 -21.96 0.10
C ARG A 101 5.76 -23.34 0.36
N ASN A 102 4.57 -23.42 0.96
CA ASN A 102 3.89 -24.70 1.20
C ASN A 102 3.52 -25.45 -0.10
N ARG A 103 3.54 -24.76 -1.25
CA ARG A 103 3.35 -25.34 -2.59
C ARG A 103 4.67 -25.57 -3.35
N ASN A 104 5.82 -25.42 -2.69
CA ASN A 104 7.16 -25.49 -3.27
C ASN A 104 7.43 -24.44 -4.37
N LEU A 105 6.77 -23.28 -4.31
CA LEU A 105 6.93 -22.15 -5.23
C LEU A 105 7.84 -21.07 -4.63
N GLU A 106 9.08 -21.43 -4.28
CA GLU A 106 10.01 -20.57 -3.55
C GLU A 106 10.32 -19.24 -4.26
N GLY A 107 10.42 -19.24 -5.59
CA GLY A 107 10.65 -18.02 -6.36
C GLY A 107 9.55 -16.98 -6.15
N ASN A 108 8.28 -17.39 -6.29
CA ASN A 108 7.12 -16.53 -6.09
C ASN A 108 6.97 -16.14 -4.62
N ALA A 109 7.24 -17.07 -3.70
CA ALA A 109 7.20 -16.80 -2.27
C ALA A 109 8.20 -15.72 -1.85
N ASN A 110 9.43 -15.80 -2.35
CA ASN A 110 10.47 -14.80 -2.08
C ASN A 110 10.13 -13.45 -2.72
N ARG A 111 9.53 -13.45 -3.92
CA ARG A 111 9.05 -12.22 -4.56
C ARG A 111 8.01 -11.49 -3.70
N ALA A 112 7.02 -12.21 -3.17
CA ALA A 112 6.02 -11.65 -2.25
C ALA A 112 6.66 -11.05 -0.98
N LEU A 113 7.60 -11.77 -0.37
CA LEU A 113 8.29 -11.34 0.84
C LEU A 113 9.16 -10.09 0.60
N VAL A 114 9.91 -10.05 -0.52
CA VAL A 114 10.71 -8.88 -0.89
C VAL A 114 9.82 -7.66 -1.11
N LEU A 115 8.64 -7.83 -1.71
CA LEU A 115 7.70 -6.73 -1.87
C LEU A 115 7.12 -6.24 -0.53
N ALA A 116 6.79 -7.17 0.38
CA ALA A 116 6.34 -6.83 1.74
C ALA A 116 7.38 -5.98 2.48
N GLU A 117 8.66 -6.37 2.43
CA GLU A 117 9.76 -5.62 3.04
C GLU A 117 9.98 -4.25 2.38
N LYS A 118 9.79 -4.13 1.06
CA LYS A 118 9.82 -2.82 0.38
C LYS A 118 8.73 -1.88 0.89
N PHE A 119 7.48 -2.36 1.00
CA PHE A 119 6.38 -1.58 1.57
C PHE A 119 6.66 -1.19 3.03
N LYS A 120 7.16 -2.12 3.84
CA LYS A 120 7.48 -1.91 5.25
C LYS A 120 8.54 -0.83 5.43
N SER A 121 9.67 -0.96 4.73
CA SER A 121 10.76 0.03 4.73
C SER A 121 10.29 1.43 4.30
N PHE A 122 9.40 1.47 3.29
CA PHE A 122 8.83 2.73 2.83
C PHE A 122 7.93 3.39 3.87
N VAL A 123 6.99 2.64 4.46
CA VAL A 123 6.11 3.14 5.53
C VAL A 123 6.90 3.58 6.75
N ASP A 124 7.94 2.84 7.15
CA ASP A 124 8.80 3.22 8.27
C ASP A 124 9.54 4.54 8.00
N THR A 125 9.96 4.76 6.75
CA THR A 125 10.55 6.04 6.33
C THR A 125 9.55 7.19 6.45
N LEU A 126 8.30 6.97 6.08
CA LEU A 126 7.24 7.99 6.19
C LEU A 126 6.82 8.28 7.64
N LYS A 127 7.02 7.34 8.57
CA LYS A 127 6.66 7.50 10.00
C LYS A 127 7.73 8.19 10.85
N ARG A 128 9.01 8.11 10.45
CA ARG A 128 10.16 8.61 11.23
C ARG A 128 10.50 10.08 11.01
N GLN A 129 9.81 10.76 10.09
CA GLN A 129 10.05 12.15 9.68
C GLN A 129 8.80 13.00 9.92
#